data_AF-A0A519UWG4-F1
#
_entry.id   AF-A0A519UWG4-F1
#
_cell.length_a   1.000
_cell.length_b   1.000
_cell.length_c   1.000
_cell.angle_alpha   90.00
_cell.angle_beta   90.00
_cell.angle_gamma   90.00
#
_symmetry.space_group_name_H-M   'P 1'
#
loop_
_entity.id
_entity.type
_entity.pdbx_description
1 polymer ?
#
loop_
_entity_poly.entity_id
_entity_poly.type
_entity_poly.pdbx_seq_one_letter_code
_entity_poly.pdbx_strand_id
1 'polypeptide(L)'
;MNRKIAICLVLLSLFAITAFAQNANLHTVATNGWANNSVNTVIFRKNALTSYKDIQYIAYYDDEQFVVLGKRKIKTQKWELLRTKYKGDASDAHKSISIMVDGAGILHLAWGQHNNKLNYAKAIKAGSLEMGEKLGMIGEKENKVSYPEFYKLANGDVLFFYRDGGSGNGNLMINRYQTKTQKWIRVQDNLIDGEGKR
;
A
#
# COMPACT_ATOMS: atom_id res chain seq x y z
N MET A 1 60.35 1.02 -19.39
CA MET A 1 58.91 1.21 -19.07
C MET A 1 58.76 2.47 -18.22
N ASN A 2 57.96 3.44 -18.66
CA ASN A 2 57.99 4.80 -18.13
C ASN A 2 57.40 4.86 -16.71
N ARG A 3 58.16 5.42 -15.73
CA ARG A 3 57.81 5.44 -14.29
C ARG A 3 56.42 6.05 -14.01
N LYS A 4 55.95 6.95 -14.89
CA LYS A 4 54.59 7.53 -14.86
C LYS A 4 53.47 6.53 -15.20
N ILE A 5 53.72 5.58 -16.11
CA ILE A 5 52.75 4.54 -16.51
C ILE A 5 52.56 3.53 -15.36
N ALA A 6 53.65 3.18 -14.66
CA ALA A 6 53.59 2.31 -13.49
C ALA A 6 52.78 2.94 -12.33
N ILE A 7 52.92 4.25 -12.10
CA ILE A 7 52.16 4.97 -11.06
C ILE A 7 50.66 5.05 -11.39
N CYS A 8 50.30 5.29 -12.65
CA CYS A 8 48.90 5.28 -13.08
C CYS A 8 48.23 3.90 -12.91
N LEU A 9 48.95 2.81 -13.18
CA LEU A 9 48.43 1.45 -13.00
C LEU A 9 48.21 1.08 -11.52
N VAL A 10 49.09 1.54 -10.62
CA VAL A 10 48.93 1.33 -9.17
C VAL A 10 47.73 2.14 -8.63
N LEU A 11 47.56 3.39 -9.07
CA LEU A 11 46.40 4.21 -8.68
C LEU A 11 45.06 3.68 -9.21
N LEU A 12 45.02 3.06 -10.40
CA LEU A 12 43.82 2.41 -10.92
C LEU A 12 43.42 1.16 -10.10
N SER A 13 44.40 0.40 -9.61
CA SER A 13 44.15 -0.79 -8.78
C SER A 13 43.61 -0.46 -7.38
N LEU A 14 43.89 0.74 -6.87
CA LEU A 14 43.40 1.24 -5.57
C LEU A 14 41.95 1.74 -5.63
N PHE A 15 41.37 1.91 -6.81
CA PHE A 15 39.97 2.31 -7.04
C PHE A 15 39.08 1.15 -7.49
N ALA A 16 39.48 -0.10 -7.26
CA ALA A 16 38.58 -1.25 -7.36
C ALA A 16 37.60 -1.22 -6.17
N ILE A 17 36.61 -0.34 -6.26
CA ILE A 17 35.45 -0.35 -5.35
C ILE A 17 34.73 -1.66 -5.63
N THR A 18 34.94 -2.66 -4.79
CA THR A 18 34.14 -3.88 -4.81
C THR A 18 32.71 -3.48 -4.48
N ALA A 19 31.87 -3.39 -5.50
CA ALA A 19 30.45 -3.26 -5.32
C ALA A 19 29.93 -4.56 -4.68
N PHE A 20 29.75 -4.55 -3.36
CA PHE A 20 29.04 -5.63 -2.68
C PHE A 20 27.59 -5.57 -3.14
N ALA A 21 27.17 -6.57 -3.93
CA ALA A 21 25.75 -6.79 -4.18
C ALA A 21 25.01 -6.90 -2.84
N GLN A 22 23.84 -6.28 -2.73
CA GLN A 22 23.01 -6.43 -1.53
C GLN A 22 22.65 -7.92 -1.38
N ASN A 23 23.03 -8.53 -0.27
CA ASN A 23 22.56 -9.86 0.08
C ASN A 23 21.03 -9.78 0.32
N ALA A 24 20.27 -10.42 -0.57
CA ALA A 24 18.84 -10.53 -0.42
C ALA A 24 18.53 -11.50 0.73
N ASN A 25 17.91 -10.99 1.79
CA ASN A 25 17.41 -11.82 2.88
C ASN A 25 15.92 -12.05 2.70
N LEU A 26 15.53 -13.32 2.57
CA LEU A 26 14.13 -13.73 2.58
C LEU A 26 13.61 -13.71 4.02
N HIS A 27 12.49 -13.03 4.23
CA HIS A 27 11.80 -12.99 5.51
C HIS A 27 10.36 -13.45 5.32
N THR A 28 10.04 -14.63 5.85
CA THR A 28 8.69 -15.16 5.80
C THR A 28 7.78 -14.37 6.74
N VAL A 29 6.72 -13.78 6.18
CA VAL A 29 5.66 -13.13 6.96
C VAL A 29 4.67 -14.17 7.47
N ALA A 30 4.19 -15.02 6.57
CA ALA A 30 3.24 -16.10 6.84
C ALA A 30 3.34 -17.19 5.76
N THR A 31 2.79 -18.37 6.05
CA THR A 31 2.78 -19.54 5.15
C THR A 31 1.40 -19.81 4.54
N ASN A 32 0.39 -19.03 4.90
CA ASN A 32 -1.02 -19.22 4.50
C ASN A 32 -1.55 -18.07 3.65
N GLY A 33 -0.69 -17.35 2.91
CA GLY A 33 -1.15 -16.31 1.99
C GLY A 33 -1.87 -16.91 0.79
N TRP A 34 -2.99 -16.32 0.35
CA TRP A 34 -3.66 -16.72 -0.89
C TRP A 34 -2.69 -16.64 -2.07
N ALA A 35 -2.60 -17.74 -2.83
CA ALA A 35 -1.64 -17.89 -3.93
C ALA A 35 -2.26 -18.48 -5.21
N ASN A 36 -3.58 -18.61 -5.31
CA ASN A 36 -4.24 -19.12 -6.53
C ASN A 36 -4.23 -18.12 -7.69
N ASN A 37 -3.88 -16.86 -7.43
CA ASN A 37 -3.65 -15.80 -8.42
C ASN A 37 -2.71 -14.72 -7.82
N SER A 38 -2.60 -13.58 -8.51
CA SER A 38 -1.71 -12.48 -8.13
C SER A 38 -2.32 -11.42 -7.20
N VAL A 39 -3.52 -11.59 -6.63
CA VAL A 39 -4.21 -10.52 -5.87
C VAL A 39 -3.36 -9.93 -4.72
N ASN A 40 -2.48 -10.74 -4.12
CA ASN A 40 -1.55 -10.34 -3.06
C ASN A 40 -0.26 -9.67 -3.60
N THR A 41 0.03 -9.74 -4.90
CA THR A 41 1.30 -9.36 -5.51
C THR A 41 1.17 -8.45 -6.74
N VAL A 42 -0.03 -7.91 -7.02
CA VAL A 42 -0.21 -6.92 -8.10
C VAL A 42 0.54 -5.61 -7.85
N ILE A 43 1.01 -4.96 -8.91
CA ILE A 43 1.87 -3.77 -8.85
C ILE A 43 1.18 -2.52 -8.28
N PHE A 44 -0.15 -2.46 -8.38
CA PHE A 44 -0.98 -1.32 -7.96
C PHE A 44 -1.40 -1.39 -6.48
N ARG A 45 -0.81 -2.29 -5.68
CA ARG A 45 -0.98 -2.25 -4.22
C ARG A 45 -0.20 -1.07 -3.64
N LYS A 46 -0.89 0.02 -3.31
CA LYS A 46 -0.32 1.28 -2.80
C LYS A 46 -0.88 1.59 -1.41
N ASN A 47 -0.41 0.92 -0.35
CA ASN A 47 0.71 -0.02 -0.32
C ASN A 47 0.30 -1.42 0.15
N ALA A 48 1.08 -2.45 -0.22
CA ALA A 48 1.06 -3.75 0.46
C ALA A 48 1.83 -3.73 1.79
N LEU A 49 2.90 -2.94 1.83
CA LEU A 49 3.87 -2.80 2.92
C LEU A 49 4.16 -1.32 3.12
N THR A 50 4.05 -0.80 4.33
CA THR A 50 4.33 0.62 4.63
C THR A 50 5.00 0.76 5.99
N SER A 51 5.79 1.82 6.18
CA SER A 51 6.48 2.08 7.44
C SER A 51 6.06 3.43 8.03
N TYR A 52 5.90 3.45 9.34
CA TYR A 52 5.69 4.66 10.13
C TYR A 52 6.56 4.57 11.38
N LYS A 53 7.48 5.53 11.50
CA LYS A 53 8.55 5.52 12.50
C LYS A 53 9.33 4.19 12.43
N ASP A 54 9.46 3.48 13.54
CA ASP A 54 10.21 2.22 13.66
C ASP A 54 9.37 0.96 13.37
N ILE A 55 8.10 1.12 13.01
CA ILE A 55 7.16 0.02 12.73
C ILE A 55 6.91 -0.09 11.23
N GLN A 56 6.97 -1.33 10.73
CA GLN A 56 6.55 -1.71 9.38
C GLN A 56 5.25 -2.50 9.46
N TYR A 57 4.30 -2.16 8.61
CA TYR A 57 2.97 -2.76 8.49
C TYR A 57 2.84 -3.47 7.15
N ILE A 58 2.14 -4.59 7.14
CA ILE A 58 1.83 -5.37 5.94
C ILE A 58 0.34 -5.73 5.92
N ALA A 59 -0.22 -5.93 4.74
CA ALA A 59 -1.54 -6.53 4.56
C ALA A 59 -1.52 -7.58 3.44
N TYR A 60 -2.32 -8.63 3.57
CA TYR A 60 -2.51 -9.66 2.55
C TYR A 60 -3.82 -10.41 2.79
N TYR A 61 -4.33 -11.12 1.79
CA TYR A 61 -5.37 -12.13 1.99
C TYR A 61 -4.74 -13.47 2.37
N ASP A 62 -5.25 -14.11 3.41
CA ASP A 62 -4.93 -15.52 3.66
C ASP A 62 -5.66 -16.48 2.71
N ASP A 63 -5.35 -17.76 2.83
CA ASP A 63 -5.92 -18.89 2.08
C ASP A 63 -7.45 -19.00 2.20
N GLU A 64 -8.01 -18.52 3.30
CA GLU A 64 -9.45 -18.39 3.53
C GLU A 64 -10.06 -17.07 3.02
N GLN A 65 -9.25 -16.23 2.36
CA GLN A 65 -9.59 -14.91 1.78
C GLN A 65 -9.91 -13.82 2.81
N PHE A 66 -9.54 -13.99 4.07
CA PHE A 66 -9.60 -12.92 5.08
C PHE A 66 -8.45 -11.95 4.89
N VAL A 67 -8.73 -10.65 5.11
CA VAL A 67 -7.68 -9.64 5.21
C VAL A 67 -6.91 -9.87 6.50
N VAL A 68 -5.63 -10.18 6.37
CA VAL A 68 -4.66 -10.24 7.46
C VAL A 68 -3.83 -8.96 7.45
N LEU A 69 -3.71 -8.35 8.63
CA LEU A 69 -2.82 -7.23 8.89
C LEU A 69 -1.65 -7.71 9.74
N GLY A 70 -0.47 -7.17 9.50
CA GLY A 70 0.71 -7.48 10.29
C GLY A 70 1.52 -6.24 10.62
N LYS A 71 2.26 -6.28 11.73
CA LYS A 71 3.29 -5.28 12.04
C LYS A 71 4.53 -5.90 12.66
N ARG A 72 5.66 -5.23 12.49
CA ARG A 72 6.92 -5.55 13.16
C ARG A 72 7.75 -4.30 13.40
N LYS A 73 8.71 -4.37 14.33
CA LYS A 73 9.81 -3.38 14.36
C LYS A 73 10.75 -3.65 13.18
N ILE A 74 11.20 -2.61 12.47
CA ILE A 74 11.97 -2.74 11.22
C ILE A 74 13.24 -3.59 11.38
N LYS A 75 13.88 -3.57 12.56
CA LYS A 75 15.11 -4.32 12.86
C LYS A 75 14.86 -5.74 13.38
N THR A 76 13.62 -6.22 13.33
CA THR A 76 13.22 -7.53 13.84
C THR A 76 12.59 -8.36 12.73
N GLN A 77 12.61 -9.69 12.86
CA GLN A 77 11.98 -10.60 11.90
C GLN A 77 10.61 -11.09 12.35
N LYS A 78 10.27 -10.89 13.63
CA LYS A 78 9.02 -11.37 14.21
C LYS A 78 7.87 -10.44 13.87
N TRP A 79 6.89 -10.98 13.15
CA TRP A 79 5.63 -10.31 12.85
C TRP A 79 4.59 -10.59 13.95
N GLU A 80 3.88 -9.55 14.35
CA GLU A 80 2.56 -9.67 14.98
C GLU A 80 1.54 -9.67 13.83
N LEU A 81 0.71 -10.71 13.75
CA LEU A 81 -0.31 -10.85 12.71
C LEU A 81 -1.70 -10.89 13.35
N LEU A 82 -2.66 -10.28 12.68
CA LEU A 82 -4.06 -10.28 13.05
C LEU A 82 -4.93 -10.55 11.82
N ARG A 83 -5.62 -11.69 11.81
CA ARG A 83 -6.73 -11.92 10.89
C ARG A 83 -7.88 -11.02 11.29
N THR A 84 -8.32 -10.15 10.37
CA THR A 84 -9.46 -9.26 10.62
C THR A 84 -10.79 -10.00 10.37
N LYS A 85 -11.91 -9.38 10.76
CA LYS A 85 -13.25 -9.86 10.35
C LYS A 85 -13.57 -9.62 8.87
N TYR A 86 -12.69 -8.96 8.12
CA TYR A 86 -12.94 -8.57 6.75
C TYR A 86 -12.54 -9.66 5.78
N LYS A 87 -13.46 -10.02 4.90
CA LYS A 87 -13.25 -10.93 3.79
C LYS A 87 -13.27 -10.17 2.47
N GLY A 88 -12.47 -10.61 1.52
CA GLY A 88 -12.52 -10.19 0.12
C GLY A 88 -12.76 -11.39 -0.79
N ASP A 89 -13.04 -11.11 -2.05
CA ASP A 89 -12.99 -12.13 -3.10
C ASP A 89 -11.58 -12.14 -3.70
N ALA A 90 -10.73 -12.99 -3.13
CA ALA A 90 -9.33 -13.11 -3.54
C ALA A 90 -9.17 -13.81 -4.90
N SER A 91 -10.24 -14.41 -5.44
CA SER A 91 -10.21 -15.04 -6.77
C SER A 91 -10.14 -14.03 -7.92
N ASP A 92 -10.48 -12.76 -7.66
CA ASP A 92 -10.33 -11.64 -8.59
C ASP A 92 -9.07 -10.82 -8.28
N ALA A 93 -8.09 -10.84 -9.19
CA ALA A 93 -6.80 -10.16 -8.98
C ALA A 93 -6.90 -8.62 -8.87
N HIS A 94 -8.00 -8.01 -9.32
CA HIS A 94 -8.21 -6.56 -9.18
C HIS A 94 -8.55 -6.17 -7.73
N LYS A 95 -9.13 -7.10 -6.95
CA LYS A 95 -9.65 -6.91 -5.58
C LYS A 95 -8.57 -6.88 -4.50
N SER A 96 -7.40 -6.33 -4.84
CA SER A 96 -6.23 -6.22 -3.97
C SER A 96 -6.47 -5.35 -2.72
N ILE A 97 -5.48 -5.35 -1.82
CA ILE A 97 -5.49 -4.56 -0.58
C ILE A 97 -4.43 -3.46 -0.65
N SER A 98 -4.82 -2.24 -0.27
CA SER A 98 -3.93 -1.10 -0.08
C SER A 98 -4.04 -0.58 1.35
N ILE A 99 -2.89 -0.28 1.97
CA ILE A 99 -2.76 0.27 3.31
C ILE A 99 -1.84 1.50 3.35
N MET A 100 -2.08 2.38 4.32
CA MET A 100 -1.22 3.52 4.65
C MET A 100 -1.34 3.91 6.11
N VAL A 101 -0.27 4.42 6.71
CA VAL A 101 -0.32 4.99 8.06
C VAL A 101 -0.22 6.51 7.95
N ASP A 102 -1.18 7.22 8.55
CA ASP A 102 -1.23 8.69 8.54
C ASP A 102 -0.23 9.33 9.51
N GLY A 103 -0.22 10.67 9.57
CA GLY A 103 0.65 11.44 10.47
C GLY A 103 0.43 11.19 11.96
N ALA A 104 -0.77 10.73 12.34
CA ALA A 104 -1.13 10.39 13.72
C ALA A 104 -0.84 8.92 14.07
N GLY A 105 -0.33 8.13 13.12
CA GLY A 105 -0.03 6.71 13.32
C GLY A 105 -1.26 5.80 13.16
N ILE A 106 -2.36 6.29 12.60
CA ILE A 106 -3.56 5.49 12.31
C ILE A 106 -3.35 4.74 10.99
N LEU A 107 -3.58 3.43 11.00
CA LEU A 107 -3.57 2.60 9.80
C LEU A 107 -4.90 2.75 9.05
N HIS A 108 -4.83 3.08 7.77
CA HIS A 108 -5.91 3.11 6.81
C HIS A 108 -5.86 1.84 5.96
N LEU A 109 -7.03 1.25 5.70
CA LEU A 109 -7.19 0.02 4.93
C LEU A 109 -8.29 0.21 3.89
N ALA A 110 -7.98 -0.11 2.64
CA ALA A 110 -8.96 -0.31 1.57
C ALA A 110 -8.71 -1.67 0.91
N TRP A 111 -9.78 -2.40 0.60
CA TRP A 111 -9.65 -3.76 0.08
C TRP A 111 -10.79 -4.15 -0.85
N GLY A 112 -10.55 -5.11 -1.74
CA GLY A 112 -11.65 -5.82 -2.40
C GLY A 112 -12.44 -4.97 -3.40
N GLN A 113 -11.77 -4.03 -4.09
CA GLN A 113 -12.41 -3.08 -5.01
C GLN A 113 -12.27 -3.54 -6.46
N HIS A 114 -13.40 -3.78 -7.12
CA HIS A 114 -13.54 -3.91 -8.56
C HIS A 114 -14.96 -3.51 -8.97
N ASN A 115 -15.17 -2.22 -9.21
CA ASN A 115 -16.46 -1.62 -9.56
C ASN A 115 -17.58 -1.90 -8.54
N ASN A 116 -17.25 -1.83 -7.25
CA ASN A 116 -18.18 -2.03 -6.15
C ASN A 116 -18.14 -0.88 -5.13
N LYS A 117 -19.02 -0.95 -4.13
CA LYS A 117 -19.01 -0.01 -3.02
C LYS A 117 -17.70 -0.08 -2.24
N LEU A 118 -17.20 1.09 -1.85
CA LEU A 118 -15.98 1.24 -1.07
C LEU A 118 -16.01 0.36 0.19
N ASN A 119 -14.96 -0.45 0.34
CA ASN A 119 -14.60 -1.10 1.59
C ASN A 119 -13.39 -0.34 2.12
N TYR A 120 -13.62 0.43 3.18
CA TYR A 120 -12.61 1.24 3.83
C TYR A 120 -12.80 1.16 5.34
N ALA A 121 -11.70 1.07 6.08
CA ALA A 121 -11.68 1.09 7.53
C ALA A 121 -10.41 1.77 8.04
N LYS A 122 -10.44 2.21 9.29
CA LYS A 122 -9.25 2.71 10.02
C LYS A 122 -9.00 1.87 11.27
N ALA A 123 -7.73 1.79 11.68
CA ALA A 123 -7.38 1.26 12.98
C ALA A 123 -8.07 2.06 14.09
N ILE A 124 -8.48 1.38 15.15
CA ILE A 124 -9.20 2.00 16.27
C ILE A 124 -8.33 2.98 17.06
N LYS A 125 -6.99 2.85 16.97
CA LYS A 125 -6.00 3.71 17.61
C LYS A 125 -4.66 3.61 16.90
N ALA A 126 -3.78 4.58 17.18
CA ALA A 126 -2.44 4.63 16.60
C ALA A 126 -1.67 3.35 16.89
N GLY A 127 -1.03 2.79 15.85
CA GLY A 127 -0.22 1.58 15.94
C GLY A 127 -0.97 0.25 16.13
N SER A 128 -2.31 0.27 16.12
CA SER A 128 -3.12 -0.94 16.22
C SER A 128 -3.23 -1.69 14.89
N LEU A 129 -3.37 -3.02 14.97
CA LEU A 129 -3.85 -3.85 13.86
C LEU A 129 -5.37 -4.04 13.90
N GLU A 130 -6.01 -3.73 15.03
CA GLU A 130 -7.46 -3.82 15.19
C GLU A 130 -8.15 -2.67 14.46
N MET A 131 -9.05 -3.03 13.55
CA MET A 131 -9.75 -2.11 12.66
C MET A 131 -11.18 -1.89 13.16
N GLY A 132 -11.63 -0.63 13.15
CA GLY A 132 -13.04 -0.30 13.39
C GLY A 132 -13.91 -0.69 12.20
N GLU A 133 -15.23 -0.44 12.29
CA GLU A 133 -16.22 -0.77 11.24
C GLU A 133 -15.91 -0.19 9.85
N LYS A 134 -16.60 -0.70 8.83
CA LYS A 134 -16.58 -0.11 7.49
C LYS A 134 -17.10 1.33 7.52
N LEU A 135 -16.37 2.22 6.87
CA LEU A 135 -16.68 3.65 6.74
C LEU A 135 -16.77 4.05 5.26
N GLY A 136 -17.57 5.06 4.96
CA GLY A 136 -17.37 5.89 3.77
C GLY A 136 -16.21 6.86 3.99
N MET A 137 -15.69 7.46 2.92
CA MET A 137 -14.76 8.58 3.05
C MET A 137 -15.55 9.89 3.15
N ILE A 138 -16.21 10.23 2.06
CA ILE A 138 -17.08 11.39 1.87
C ILE A 138 -18.54 10.92 1.75
N GLY A 139 -18.76 9.73 1.19
CA GLY A 139 -20.09 9.14 0.95
C GLY A 139 -20.63 9.36 -0.47
N GLU A 140 -19.95 10.16 -1.29
CA GLU A 140 -20.31 10.44 -2.68
C GLU A 140 -19.28 9.90 -3.67
N LYS A 141 -19.76 9.32 -4.79
CA LYS A 141 -18.91 8.63 -5.79
C LYS A 141 -18.05 7.52 -5.17
N GLU A 142 -18.66 6.70 -4.31
CA GLU A 142 -18.00 5.59 -3.60
C GLU A 142 -18.67 4.24 -3.88
N ASN A 143 -19.53 4.16 -4.90
CA ASN A 143 -20.31 2.95 -5.21
C ASN A 143 -19.71 2.09 -6.34
N LYS A 144 -18.73 2.62 -7.09
CA LYS A 144 -18.12 1.98 -8.27
C LYS A 144 -16.60 2.07 -8.24
N VAL A 145 -16.02 1.70 -7.10
CA VAL A 145 -14.59 1.89 -6.82
C VAL A 145 -13.74 0.75 -7.39
N SER A 146 -12.62 1.10 -8.01
CA SER A 146 -11.52 0.22 -8.40
C SER A 146 -10.18 0.85 -8.04
N TYR A 147 -9.16 0.01 -7.83
CA TYR A 147 -7.75 0.43 -7.66
C TYR A 147 -7.52 1.47 -6.55
N PRO A 148 -7.77 1.12 -5.27
CA PRO A 148 -7.54 2.02 -4.16
C PRO A 148 -6.03 2.25 -3.96
N GLU A 149 -5.62 3.51 -3.89
CA GLU A 149 -4.23 3.87 -3.66
C GLU A 149 -4.11 4.96 -2.60
N PHE A 150 -3.19 4.80 -1.65
CA PHE A 150 -2.91 5.78 -0.63
C PHE A 150 -1.53 6.42 -0.83
N TYR A 151 -1.45 7.74 -0.63
CA TYR A 151 -0.21 8.50 -0.67
C TYR A 151 -0.11 9.40 0.56
N LYS A 152 1.01 9.31 1.29
CA LYS A 152 1.24 10.15 2.47
C LYS A 152 1.82 11.50 2.07
N LEU A 153 1.25 12.58 2.59
CA LEU A 153 1.74 13.95 2.42
C LEU A 153 2.72 14.33 3.54
N ALA A 154 3.57 15.32 3.26
CA ALA A 154 4.60 15.78 4.19
C ALA A 154 4.03 16.29 5.53
N ASN A 155 2.82 16.84 5.51
CA ASN A 155 2.12 17.33 6.70
C ASN A 155 1.42 16.22 7.51
N GLY A 156 1.56 14.96 7.10
CA GLY A 156 0.93 13.80 7.74
C GLY A 156 -0.43 13.41 7.17
N ASP A 157 -1.04 14.24 6.33
CA ASP A 157 -2.30 13.89 5.66
C ASP A 157 -2.10 12.73 4.68
N VAL A 158 -3.20 12.13 4.24
CA VAL A 158 -3.20 11.02 3.29
C VAL A 158 -4.08 11.37 2.10
N LEU A 159 -3.55 11.25 0.89
CA LEU A 159 -4.37 11.21 -0.31
C LEU A 159 -4.87 9.80 -0.57
N PHE A 160 -6.08 9.70 -1.09
CA PHE A 160 -6.67 8.47 -1.59
C PHE A 160 -7.11 8.66 -3.03
N PHE A 161 -6.52 7.86 -3.91
CA PHE A 161 -6.83 7.80 -5.32
C PHE A 161 -7.65 6.55 -5.56
N TYR A 162 -8.62 6.66 -6.44
CA TYR A 162 -9.38 5.51 -6.94
C TYR A 162 -10.00 5.83 -8.29
N ARG A 163 -10.34 4.77 -9.03
CA ARG A 163 -11.17 4.89 -10.21
C ARG A 163 -12.64 4.76 -9.81
N ASP A 164 -13.47 5.74 -10.16
CA ASP A 164 -14.92 5.61 -10.13
C ASP A 164 -15.41 5.21 -11.53
N GLY A 165 -16.11 4.08 -11.63
CA GLY A 165 -16.62 3.55 -12.90
C GLY A 165 -15.86 2.33 -13.45
N GLY A 166 -16.29 1.90 -14.63
CA GLY A 166 -15.89 0.66 -15.27
C GLY A 166 -14.87 0.84 -16.39
N SER A 167 -14.74 -0.20 -17.22
CA SER A 167 -13.95 -0.11 -18.46
C SER A 167 -14.68 0.79 -19.46
N GLY A 168 -13.96 1.76 -20.03
CA GLY A 168 -14.49 2.77 -20.95
C GLY A 168 -14.77 4.11 -20.27
N ASN A 169 -15.39 4.11 -19.09
CA ASN A 169 -15.94 5.33 -18.47
C ASN A 169 -15.38 5.65 -17.08
N GLY A 170 -14.15 5.23 -16.80
CA GLY A 170 -13.54 5.41 -15.48
C GLY A 170 -13.00 6.82 -15.26
N ASN A 171 -13.31 7.40 -14.11
CA ASN A 171 -12.83 8.72 -13.70
C ASN A 171 -11.80 8.60 -12.58
N LEU A 172 -10.73 9.39 -12.66
CA LEU A 172 -9.74 9.46 -11.60
C LEU A 172 -10.20 10.41 -10.49
N MET A 173 -10.48 9.83 -9.33
CA MET A 173 -10.93 10.52 -8.13
C MET A 173 -9.77 10.73 -7.16
N ILE A 174 -9.72 11.89 -6.49
CA ILE A 174 -8.73 12.18 -5.45
C ILE A 174 -9.42 12.73 -4.20
N ASN A 175 -9.32 12.00 -3.10
CA ASN A 175 -9.72 12.45 -1.77
C ASN A 175 -8.47 12.77 -0.93
N ARG A 176 -8.62 13.65 0.06
CA ARG A 176 -7.59 13.94 1.08
C ARG A 176 -8.17 13.73 2.47
N TYR A 177 -7.51 12.89 3.25
CA TYR A 177 -7.73 12.76 4.67
C TYR A 177 -6.89 13.80 5.39
N GLN A 178 -7.56 14.71 6.08
CA GLN A 178 -6.93 15.71 6.93
C GLN A 178 -6.72 15.09 8.31
N THR A 179 -5.48 14.77 8.68
CA THR A 179 -5.17 14.07 9.93
C THR A 179 -5.61 14.87 11.16
N LYS A 180 -5.49 16.20 11.12
CA LYS A 180 -5.89 17.09 12.23
C LYS A 180 -7.40 17.05 12.51
N THR A 181 -8.22 17.03 11.47
CA THR A 181 -9.70 17.06 11.61
C THR A 181 -10.31 15.66 11.56
N GLN A 182 -9.52 14.66 11.18
CA GLN A 182 -9.92 13.28 10.95
C GLN A 182 -11.04 13.10 9.92
N LYS A 183 -11.08 13.99 8.92
CA LYS A 183 -12.10 13.99 7.87
C LYS A 183 -11.49 13.80 6.49
N TRP A 184 -12.23 13.14 5.61
CA TRP A 184 -11.95 13.15 4.19
C TRP A 184 -12.62 14.35 3.53
N ILE A 185 -11.92 14.95 2.58
CA ILE A 185 -12.46 15.95 1.67
C ILE A 185 -12.13 15.57 0.24
N ARG A 186 -12.97 16.01 -0.71
CA ARG A 186 -12.70 15.85 -2.14
C ARG A 186 -11.64 16.87 -2.56
N VAL A 187 -10.64 16.41 -3.30
CA VAL A 187 -9.63 17.28 -3.94
C VAL A 187 -9.95 17.43 -5.42
N GLN A 188 -10.20 16.33 -6.11
CA GLN A 188 -10.56 16.31 -7.53
C GLN A 188 -11.57 15.22 -7.81
N ASP A 189 -12.58 15.55 -8.61
CA ASP A 189 -13.63 14.63 -9.04
C ASP A 189 -13.20 13.80 -10.23
N ASN A 190 -12.84 14.43 -11.34
CA ASN A 190 -12.51 13.74 -12.57
C ASN A 190 -11.21 14.33 -13.11
N LEU A 191 -10.08 14.11 -12.42
CA LEU A 191 -8.80 14.65 -12.87
C LEU A 191 -8.47 14.18 -14.30
N ILE A 192 -8.87 12.94 -14.59
CA ILE A 192 -8.98 12.37 -15.94
C ILE A 192 -10.41 11.83 -16.03
N ASP A 193 -11.16 12.24 -17.04
CA ASP A 193 -12.60 11.97 -17.21
C ASP A 193 -12.85 11.09 -18.44
N GLY A 194 -13.55 9.97 -18.26
CA GLY A 194 -14.01 9.10 -19.34
C GLY A 194 -15.31 9.56 -20.01
N GLU A 195 -15.89 10.69 -19.56
CA GLU A 195 -17.15 11.30 -20.04
C GLU A 195 -18.37 10.37 -20.04
N GLY A 196 -18.33 9.26 -19.32
CA GLY A 196 -19.39 8.25 -19.38
C GLY A 196 -19.42 7.43 -20.68
N LYS A 197 -18.49 7.66 -21.60
CA LYS A 197 -18.44 7.02 -22.93
C LYS A 197 -17.51 5.82 -22.92
N ARG A 198 -17.60 4.98 -23.95
CA ARG A 198 -16.67 3.88 -24.20
C ARG A 198 -16.13 4.01 -25.62
#